data_AF-A0A1C5MFW0-F1
#
_entry.id   AF-A0A1C5MFW0-F1
#
_cell.length_a   1.000
_cell.length_b   1.000
_cell.length_c   1.000
_cell.angle_alpha   90.00
_cell.angle_beta   90.00
_cell.angle_gamma   90.00
#
_symmetry.space_group_name_H-M   'P 1'
#
loop_
_entity.id
_entity.type
_entity.pdbx_description
1 polymer ?
#
loop_
_entity_poly.entity_id
_entity_poly.type
_entity_poly.pdbx_seq_one_letter_code
_entity_poly.pdbx_strand_id
1 'polypeptide(L)'
;MKKNEKKGFTLAELLIVVAIIAVLVAISIPIFNSQLEKARKAVDMQNARNIESALMAAFTDGTIQVPETVDQNGDGNGAWVTICRDSQSVPKGYGFMGSRTAFCGANKGITVNGKLSGAWNRYNDDIAKVLSEAGINVSNLKIRSNGKSDGWDWIIIEVGYNSNGFYSRMYSGFKGEASGADRVGVTNIEKQIG
;
A
#
# COMPACT_ATOMS: atom_id res chain seq x y z
N MET A 1 45.93 53.90 -14.51
CA MET A 1 44.91 52.82 -14.48
C MET A 1 45.32 51.82 -13.40
N LYS A 2 44.55 51.67 -12.31
CA LYS A 2 44.82 50.65 -11.28
C LYS A 2 44.45 49.27 -11.86
N LYS A 3 45.42 48.36 -11.92
CA LYS A 3 45.23 46.98 -12.39
C LYS A 3 44.56 46.20 -11.25
N ASN A 4 43.27 45.93 -11.38
CA ASN A 4 42.56 45.08 -10.42
C ASN A 4 43.08 43.64 -10.59
N GLU A 5 43.96 43.22 -9.69
CA GLU A 5 44.36 41.81 -9.62
C GLU A 5 43.16 40.97 -9.19
N LYS A 6 42.61 40.20 -10.14
CA LYS A 6 41.59 39.20 -9.82
C LYS A 6 42.28 38.09 -9.03
N LYS A 7 42.06 38.06 -7.71
CA LYS A 7 42.48 36.93 -6.85
C LYS A 7 41.76 35.66 -7.34
N GLY A 8 42.53 34.70 -7.84
CA GLY A 8 42.02 33.37 -8.19
C GLY A 8 41.90 32.49 -6.93
N PHE A 9 41.02 31.50 -6.98
CA PHE A 9 40.88 30.49 -5.93
C PHE A 9 42.16 29.65 -5.83
N THR A 10 42.63 29.38 -4.62
CA THR A 10 43.73 28.45 -4.36
C THR A 10 43.23 27.01 -4.32
N LEU A 11 44.11 26.06 -4.64
CA LEU A 11 43.80 24.63 -4.52
C LEU A 11 43.46 24.23 -3.08
N ALA A 12 44.14 24.83 -2.10
CA ALA A 12 43.89 24.56 -0.68
C ALA A 12 42.48 25.01 -0.26
N GLU A 13 42.04 26.19 -0.70
CA GLU A 13 40.68 26.68 -0.43
C GLU A 13 39.62 25.73 -1.02
N LEU A 14 39.83 25.23 -2.24
CA LEU A 14 38.91 24.27 -2.84
C LEU A 14 38.88 22.93 -2.08
N LEU A 15 40.04 22.43 -1.65
CA LEU A 15 40.13 21.15 -0.93
C LEU A 15 39.40 21.19 0.42
N ILE A 16 39.53 22.29 1.17
CA ILE A 16 38.84 22.45 2.45
C ILE A 16 37.31 22.47 2.24
N VAL A 17 36.83 23.15 1.19
CA VAL A 17 35.40 23.20 0.87
C VAL A 17 34.86 21.79 0.56
N VAL A 18 35.56 21.02 -0.28
CA VAL A 18 35.14 19.65 -0.60
C VAL A 18 35.18 18.75 0.64
N ALA A 19 36.18 18.90 1.52
CA ALA A 19 36.26 18.16 2.77
C ALA A 19 35.06 18.43 3.69
N ILE A 20 34.64 19.69 3.84
CA ILE A 20 33.46 20.05 4.65
C ILE A 20 32.19 19.48 4.04
N ILE A 21 32.01 19.60 2.72
CA ILE A 21 30.84 19.02 2.00
C ILE A 21 30.79 17.50 2.21
N ALA A 22 31.93 16.80 2.15
CA ALA A 22 31.99 15.36 2.35
C ALA A 22 31.47 14.95 3.75
N VAL A 23 31.88 15.67 4.80
CA VAL A 23 31.40 15.42 6.17
C VAL A 23 29.89 15.67 6.29
N LEU A 24 29.40 16.78 5.72
CA LEU A 24 27.96 17.11 5.75
C LEU A 24 27.12 16.05 5.04
N VAL A 25 27.56 15.60 3.86
CA VAL A 25 26.86 14.58 3.07
C VAL A 25 26.85 13.23 3.78
N ALA A 26 27.97 12.85 4.43
CA ALA A 26 28.08 11.58 5.15
C ALA A 26 27.03 11.43 6.26
N ILE A 27 26.71 12.52 6.98
CA ILE A 27 25.68 12.53 8.03
C ILE A 27 24.28 12.70 7.42
N SER A 28 24.15 13.50 6.37
CA SER A 28 22.84 13.88 5.81
C SER A 28 22.14 12.73 5.08
N ILE A 29 22.87 11.90 4.33
CA ILE A 29 22.29 10.80 3.53
C ILE A 29 21.48 9.79 4.39
N PRO A 30 22.03 9.20 5.48
CA PRO A 30 21.27 8.22 6.26
C PRO A 30 20.04 8.83 6.94
N ILE A 31 20.15 10.07 7.44
CA ILE A 31 19.03 10.79 8.06
C ILE A 31 17.93 11.02 7.03
N PHE A 32 18.29 11.56 5.86
CA PHE A 32 17.36 11.81 4.77
C PHE A 32 16.66 10.52 4.31
N ASN A 33 17.40 9.43 4.14
CA ASN A 33 16.83 8.14 3.74
C ASN A 33 15.83 7.60 4.77
N SER A 34 16.10 7.75 6.07
CA SER A 34 15.17 7.36 7.13
C SER A 34 13.88 8.18 7.10
N GLN A 35 14.00 9.51 6.97
CA GLN A 35 12.84 10.41 6.92
C GLN A 35 12.01 10.19 5.65
N LEU A 36 12.67 9.95 4.51
CA LEU A 36 12.02 9.61 3.25
C LEU A 36 11.21 8.31 3.38
N GLU A 37 11.75 7.30 4.06
CA GLU A 37 11.03 6.04 4.28
C GLU A 37 9.82 6.21 5.20
N LYS A 38 9.93 7.03 6.26
CA LYS A 38 8.77 7.38 7.10
C LYS A 38 7.68 8.09 6.29
N ALA A 39 8.05 9.03 5.43
CA ALA A 39 7.11 9.73 4.55
C ALA A 39 6.41 8.76 3.58
N ARG A 40 7.15 7.80 3.01
CA ARG A 40 6.59 6.75 2.15
C ARG A 40 5.54 5.90 2.87
N LYS A 41 5.84 5.46 4.09
CA LYS A 41 4.89 4.69 4.91
C LYS A 41 3.67 5.50 5.30
N ALA A 42 3.84 6.78 5.62
CA ALA A 42 2.72 7.68 5.89
C ALA A 42 1.77 7.81 4.70
N VAL A 43 2.31 7.92 3.48
CA VAL A 43 1.53 7.92 2.24
C VAL A 43 0.79 6.60 2.04
N ASP A 44 1.46 5.46 2.25
CA ASP A 44 0.85 4.14 2.11
C ASP A 44 -0.30 3.94 3.11
N MET A 45 -0.10 4.33 4.38
CA MET A 45 -1.15 4.28 5.40
C MET A 45 -2.32 5.20 5.08
N GLN A 46 -2.07 6.41 4.60
CA GLN A 46 -3.14 7.33 4.19
C GLN A 46 -3.95 6.75 3.02
N ASN A 47 -3.28 6.20 2.01
CA ASN A 47 -3.94 5.54 0.90
C ASN A 47 -4.80 4.37 1.37
N ALA A 48 -4.27 3.54 2.27
CA ALA A 48 -4.99 2.40 2.79
C ALA A 48 -6.23 2.82 3.61
N ARG A 49 -6.14 3.87 4.43
CA ARG A 49 -7.30 4.43 5.17
C ARG A 49 -8.36 5.03 4.24
N ASN A 50 -7.94 5.71 3.17
CA ASN A 50 -8.86 6.25 2.17
C ASN A 50 -9.63 5.11 1.48
N ILE A 51 -8.95 4.01 1.15
CA ILE A 51 -9.56 2.83 0.55
C ILE A 51 -10.52 2.14 1.53
N GLU A 52 -10.10 1.96 2.78
CA GLU A 52 -10.96 1.42 3.83
C GLU A 52 -12.24 2.24 3.97
N SER A 53 -12.11 3.57 4.04
CA SER A 53 -13.25 4.49 4.13
C SER A 53 -14.19 4.36 2.92
N ALA A 54 -13.64 4.24 1.71
CA ALA A 54 -14.42 4.06 0.48
C ALA A 54 -15.15 2.70 0.45
N LEU A 55 -14.47 1.62 0.85
CA LEU A 55 -15.08 0.29 0.93
C LEU A 55 -16.18 0.24 2.00
N MET A 56 -15.94 0.83 3.17
CA MET A 56 -16.93 0.91 4.26
C MET A 56 -18.15 1.75 3.86
N ALA A 57 -17.95 2.86 3.17
CA ALA A 57 -19.05 3.68 2.66
C ALA A 57 -19.91 2.89 1.67
N ALA A 58 -19.27 2.26 0.68
CA ALA A 58 -19.94 1.42 -0.32
C ALA A 58 -20.60 0.17 0.28
N PHE A 59 -20.05 -0.37 1.37
CA PHE A 59 -20.69 -1.43 2.11
C PHE A 59 -21.95 -0.94 2.83
N THR A 60 -21.87 0.22 3.48
CA THR A 60 -22.96 0.80 4.28
C THR A 60 -24.13 1.27 3.42
N ASP A 61 -23.86 1.81 2.23
CA ASP A 61 -24.89 2.27 1.29
C ASP A 61 -25.50 1.13 0.44
N GLY A 62 -25.01 -0.11 0.60
CA GLY A 62 -25.49 -1.29 -0.11
C GLY A 62 -24.94 -1.45 -1.52
N THR A 63 -23.95 -0.65 -1.93
CA THR A 63 -23.22 -0.84 -3.19
C THR A 63 -22.42 -2.13 -3.20
N ILE A 64 -21.78 -2.47 -2.08
CA ILE A 64 -21.11 -3.75 -1.83
C ILE A 64 -21.97 -4.53 -0.84
N GLN A 65 -22.62 -5.59 -1.31
CA GLN A 65 -23.47 -6.45 -0.51
C GLN A 65 -22.78 -7.79 -0.29
N VAL A 66 -22.33 -7.99 0.94
CA VAL A 66 -21.67 -9.21 1.38
C VAL A 66 -22.67 -10.06 2.17
N PRO A 67 -22.88 -11.34 1.82
CA PRO A 67 -23.70 -12.24 2.63
C PRO A 67 -23.14 -12.37 4.04
N GLU A 68 -24.01 -12.40 5.06
CA GLU A 68 -23.65 -12.69 6.47
C GLU A 68 -23.35 -14.18 6.68
N THR A 69 -22.49 -14.73 5.83
CA THR A 69 -22.10 -16.14 5.87
C THR A 69 -20.58 -16.25 5.76
N VAL A 70 -20.05 -17.40 6.12
CA VAL A 70 -18.68 -17.78 5.80
C VAL A 70 -18.57 -18.26 4.35
N ASP A 71 -17.37 -18.24 3.80
CA ASP A 71 -17.06 -18.80 2.49
C ASP A 71 -17.04 -20.35 2.53
N GLN A 72 -16.71 -20.99 1.41
CA GLN A 72 -16.72 -22.45 1.30
C GLN A 72 -15.68 -23.16 2.19
N ASN A 73 -14.70 -22.43 2.72
CA ASN A 73 -13.65 -22.93 3.61
C ASN A 73 -13.94 -22.61 5.08
N GLY A 74 -15.03 -21.90 5.37
CA GLY A 74 -15.34 -21.41 6.72
C GLY A 74 -14.67 -20.08 7.06
N ASP A 75 -14.05 -19.41 6.08
CA ASP A 75 -13.44 -18.08 6.23
C ASP A 75 -14.46 -16.96 6.03
N GLY A 76 -14.10 -15.72 6.33
CA GLY A 76 -14.96 -14.57 6.05
C GLY A 76 -15.22 -14.37 4.55
N ASN A 77 -16.43 -13.97 4.19
CA ASN A 77 -16.70 -13.41 2.86
C ASN A 77 -16.46 -11.90 2.92
N GLY A 78 -15.81 -11.35 1.89
CA GLY A 78 -15.56 -9.92 1.81
C GLY A 78 -15.18 -9.41 0.44
N ALA A 79 -15.16 -8.09 0.33
CA ALA A 79 -14.54 -7.34 -0.75
C ALA A 79 -13.21 -6.79 -0.26
N TRP A 80 -12.19 -6.84 -1.11
CA TRP A 80 -10.86 -6.36 -0.75
C TRP A 80 -10.18 -5.59 -1.87
N VAL A 81 -9.17 -4.83 -1.45
CA VAL A 81 -8.23 -4.16 -2.31
C VAL A 81 -6.83 -4.55 -1.87
N THR A 82 -6.06 -5.14 -2.77
CA THR A 82 -4.64 -5.42 -2.59
C THR A 82 -3.83 -4.34 -3.29
N ILE A 83 -2.83 -3.81 -2.62
CA ILE A 83 -1.86 -2.85 -3.17
C ILE A 83 -0.48 -3.45 -3.02
N CYS A 84 0.31 -3.43 -4.08
CA CYS A 84 1.68 -3.95 -4.12
C CYS A 84 2.66 -2.83 -4.52
N ARG A 85 3.92 -2.98 -4.14
CA ARG A 85 5.01 -2.06 -4.54
C ARG A 85 5.25 -2.08 -6.03
N ASP A 86 5.21 -3.27 -6.59
CA ASP A 86 5.40 -3.59 -8.00
C ASP A 86 4.61 -4.88 -8.30
N SER A 87 4.51 -5.23 -9.59
CA SER A 87 3.70 -6.38 -10.02
C SER A 87 4.28 -7.74 -9.61
N GLN A 88 5.47 -7.77 -9.00
CA GLN A 88 6.15 -8.98 -8.53
C GLN A 88 6.14 -9.11 -7.01
N SER A 89 5.79 -8.04 -6.30
CA SER A 89 5.78 -7.92 -4.84
C SER A 89 4.41 -8.31 -4.27
N VAL A 90 3.87 -9.43 -4.77
CA VAL A 90 2.51 -9.90 -4.46
C VAL A 90 2.51 -10.89 -3.27
N PRO A 91 1.37 -11.02 -2.57
CA PRO A 91 1.19 -12.09 -1.59
C PRO A 91 1.26 -13.49 -2.21
N LYS A 92 1.44 -14.52 -1.38
CA LYS A 92 1.37 -15.92 -1.81
C LYS A 92 0.00 -16.21 -2.45
N GLY A 93 0.01 -16.82 -3.63
CA GLY A 93 -1.21 -17.16 -4.38
C GLY A 93 -1.76 -16.05 -5.28
N TYR A 94 -1.21 -14.83 -5.24
CA TYR A 94 -1.68 -13.67 -6.01
C TYR A 94 -1.07 -13.53 -7.42
N GLY A 95 -0.68 -14.65 -8.05
CA GLY A 95 -0.04 -14.66 -9.38
C GLY A 95 -0.93 -14.15 -10.53
N PHE A 96 -2.22 -13.91 -10.28
CA PHE A 96 -3.19 -13.39 -11.25
C PHE A 96 -3.16 -11.86 -11.42
N MET A 97 -2.37 -11.13 -10.63
CA MET A 97 -2.33 -9.66 -10.70
C MET A 97 -1.72 -9.11 -12.00
N GLY A 98 -1.02 -9.93 -12.78
CA GLY A 98 -0.42 -9.52 -14.06
C GLY A 98 0.57 -8.36 -13.87
N SER A 99 0.37 -7.26 -14.60
CA SER A 99 1.20 -6.04 -14.51
C SER A 99 0.66 -5.00 -13.51
N ARG A 100 -0.41 -5.30 -12.78
CA ARG A 100 -1.06 -4.34 -11.87
C ARG A 100 -0.31 -4.22 -10.55
N THR A 101 -0.37 -3.03 -9.96
CA THR A 101 0.08 -2.77 -8.58
C THR A 101 -1.09 -2.63 -7.61
N ALA A 102 -2.32 -2.67 -8.10
CA ALA A 102 -3.52 -2.75 -7.29
C ALA A 102 -4.52 -3.74 -7.88
N PHE A 103 -5.18 -4.51 -7.01
CA PHE A 103 -6.17 -5.50 -7.38
C PHE A 103 -7.43 -5.32 -6.53
N CYS A 104 -8.56 -5.14 -7.18
CA CYS A 104 -9.87 -5.09 -6.56
C CYS A 104 -10.51 -6.48 -6.67
N GLY A 105 -10.80 -7.11 -5.53
CA GLY A 105 -11.32 -8.47 -5.47
C GLY A 105 -12.55 -8.59 -4.57
N ALA A 106 -13.31 -9.64 -4.78
CA ALA A 106 -14.42 -10.03 -3.91
C ALA A 106 -14.62 -11.56 -3.98
N ASN A 107 -15.13 -12.16 -2.90
CA ASN A 107 -15.51 -13.56 -2.92
C ASN A 107 -16.64 -13.79 -3.93
N LYS A 108 -16.72 -15.03 -4.43
CA LYS A 108 -17.77 -15.44 -5.36
C LYS A 108 -19.15 -15.29 -4.72
N GLY A 109 -20.06 -14.63 -5.42
CA GLY A 109 -21.43 -14.43 -4.96
C GLY A 109 -21.67 -13.11 -4.21
N ILE A 110 -20.63 -12.33 -3.91
CA ILE A 110 -20.78 -10.96 -3.40
C ILE A 110 -21.33 -10.07 -4.50
N THR A 111 -22.33 -9.25 -4.20
CA THR A 111 -22.90 -8.31 -5.17
C THR A 111 -22.20 -6.96 -5.05
N VAL A 112 -21.70 -6.42 -6.17
CA VAL A 112 -21.14 -5.07 -6.24
C VAL A 112 -21.86 -4.31 -7.35
N ASN A 113 -22.44 -3.15 -7.06
CA ASN A 113 -23.26 -2.38 -8.00
C ASN A 113 -24.35 -3.23 -8.70
N GLY A 114 -25.01 -4.12 -7.93
CA GLY A 114 -26.05 -5.01 -8.43
C GLY A 114 -25.55 -6.17 -9.31
N LYS A 115 -24.22 -6.34 -9.47
CA LYS A 115 -23.62 -7.45 -10.24
C LYS A 115 -22.92 -8.44 -9.32
N LEU A 116 -23.12 -9.73 -9.60
CA LEU A 116 -22.44 -10.80 -8.87
C LEU A 116 -20.94 -10.84 -9.21
N SER A 117 -20.13 -10.87 -8.17
CA SER A 117 -18.68 -11.05 -8.25
C SER A 117 -18.32 -12.45 -8.73
N GLY A 118 -17.29 -12.53 -9.56
CA GLY A 118 -16.73 -13.78 -10.07
C GLY A 118 -15.90 -14.53 -9.02
N ALA A 119 -14.87 -15.26 -9.44
CA ALA A 119 -13.96 -15.92 -8.52
C ALA A 119 -13.02 -14.91 -7.83
N TRP A 120 -12.47 -15.29 -6.67
CA TRP A 120 -11.55 -14.47 -5.87
C TRP A 120 -10.31 -13.97 -6.66
N ASN A 121 -9.88 -14.73 -7.65
CA ASN A 121 -8.73 -14.40 -8.51
C ASN A 121 -9.12 -13.57 -9.75
N ARG A 122 -10.34 -13.03 -9.81
CA ARG A 122 -10.82 -12.20 -10.91
C ARG A 122 -10.96 -10.74 -10.47
N TYR A 123 -10.38 -9.85 -11.27
CA TYR A 123 -10.47 -8.42 -11.03
C TYR A 123 -11.93 -7.95 -11.09
N ASN A 124 -12.33 -7.14 -10.11
CA ASN A 124 -13.67 -6.57 -10.00
C ASN A 124 -13.65 -5.09 -10.43
N ASP A 125 -14.16 -4.82 -11.63
CA ASP A 125 -14.23 -3.46 -12.20
C ASP A 125 -15.21 -2.56 -11.43
N ASP A 126 -16.27 -3.13 -10.83
CA ASP A 126 -17.26 -2.35 -10.07
C ASP A 126 -16.69 -1.86 -8.73
N ILE A 127 -15.81 -2.63 -8.07
CA ILE A 127 -15.04 -2.13 -6.90
C ILE A 127 -14.05 -1.06 -7.34
N ALA A 128 -13.38 -1.23 -8.48
CA ALA A 128 -12.48 -0.20 -9.00
C ALA A 128 -13.22 1.11 -9.31
N LYS A 129 -14.49 1.01 -9.75
CA LYS A 129 -15.39 2.15 -9.94
C LYS A 129 -15.77 2.83 -8.63
N VAL A 130 -16.12 2.06 -7.60
CA VAL A 130 -16.36 2.60 -6.24
C VAL A 130 -15.18 3.43 -5.76
N LEU A 131 -13.97 2.92 -5.92
CA LEU A 131 -12.76 3.64 -5.52
C LEU A 131 -12.53 4.90 -6.35
N SER A 132 -12.77 4.84 -7.67
CA SER A 132 -12.58 6.03 -8.52
C SER A 132 -13.62 7.11 -8.27
N GLU A 133 -14.86 6.74 -7.94
CA GLU A 133 -15.92 7.66 -7.48
C GLU A 133 -15.56 8.31 -6.15
N ALA A 134 -14.85 7.60 -5.27
CA ALA A 134 -14.26 8.15 -4.06
C ALA A 134 -12.96 8.96 -4.29
N GLY A 135 -12.57 9.19 -5.55
CA GLY A 135 -11.39 9.98 -5.93
C GLY A 135 -10.06 9.21 -5.90
N ILE A 136 -10.10 7.87 -5.79
CA ILE A 136 -8.90 7.03 -5.73
C ILE A 136 -8.57 6.47 -7.12
N ASN A 137 -7.42 6.85 -7.65
CA ASN A 137 -6.93 6.31 -8.93
C ASN A 137 -6.24 4.95 -8.73
N VAL A 138 -7.02 3.87 -8.88
CA VAL A 138 -6.55 2.49 -8.70
C VAL A 138 -5.40 2.12 -9.62
N SER A 139 -5.36 2.62 -10.86
CA SER A 139 -4.31 2.29 -11.84
C SER A 139 -2.93 2.83 -11.43
N ASN A 140 -2.89 3.91 -10.65
CA ASN A 140 -1.64 4.54 -10.17
C ASN A 140 -1.30 4.15 -8.72
N LEU A 141 -2.16 3.36 -8.08
CA LEU A 141 -2.01 2.98 -6.69
C LEU A 141 -0.91 1.92 -6.55
N LYS A 142 0.09 2.21 -5.72
CA LYS A 142 1.20 1.31 -5.41
C LYS A 142 1.81 1.64 -4.07
N ILE A 143 2.41 0.63 -3.43
CA ILE A 143 3.19 0.81 -2.19
C ILE A 143 4.44 1.62 -2.49
N ARG A 144 4.75 2.56 -1.58
CA ARG A 144 5.93 3.41 -1.62
C ARG A 144 7.01 2.93 -0.67
N SER A 145 6.65 2.21 0.39
CA SER A 145 7.62 1.62 1.32
C SER A 145 8.65 0.75 0.59
N ASN A 146 9.87 0.75 1.13
CA ASN A 146 10.99 0.03 0.54
C ASN A 146 11.00 -1.49 0.84
N GLY A 147 9.99 -2.03 1.53
CA GLY A 147 9.89 -3.46 1.85
C GLY A 147 10.94 -3.97 2.83
N LYS A 148 11.46 -3.11 3.72
CA LYS A 148 12.40 -3.50 4.80
C LYS A 148 11.67 -3.72 6.14
N SER A 149 12.43 -4.10 7.18
CA SER A 149 11.98 -4.67 8.46
C SER A 149 10.70 -4.10 9.10
N ASP A 150 10.47 -2.79 9.02
CA ASP A 150 9.32 -2.09 9.60
C ASP A 150 8.36 -1.51 8.54
N GLY A 151 8.52 -1.92 7.27
CA GLY A 151 7.68 -1.55 6.12
C GLY A 151 6.90 -2.75 5.58
N TRP A 152 6.62 -2.73 4.27
CA TRP A 152 5.82 -3.75 3.59
C TRP A 152 6.03 -3.72 2.08
N ASP A 153 5.76 -4.85 1.44
CA ASP A 153 5.71 -4.99 -0.03
C ASP A 153 4.28 -4.91 -0.56
N TRP A 154 3.31 -5.32 0.26
CA TRP A 154 1.89 -5.27 -0.04
C TRP A 154 1.05 -4.91 1.18
N ILE A 155 -0.12 -4.31 0.92
CA ILE A 155 -1.20 -4.07 1.88
C ILE A 155 -2.49 -4.66 1.29
N ILE A 156 -3.30 -5.30 2.14
CA ILE A 156 -4.66 -5.70 1.82
C ILE A 156 -5.61 -4.98 2.78
N ILE A 157 -6.65 -4.39 2.21
CA ILE A 157 -7.76 -3.76 2.92
C ILE A 157 -9.01 -4.54 2.57
N GLU A 158 -9.78 -4.96 3.57
CA GLU A 158 -10.91 -5.86 3.37
C GLU A 158 -12.07 -5.50 4.29
N VAL A 159 -13.28 -5.54 3.74
CA VAL A 159 -14.55 -5.40 4.46
C VAL A 159 -15.43 -6.60 4.18
N GLY A 160 -16.14 -7.11 5.19
CA GLY A 160 -16.95 -8.30 5.01
C GLY A 160 -17.61 -8.82 6.28
N TYR A 161 -18.07 -10.07 6.20
CA TYR A 161 -18.66 -10.82 7.30
C TYR A 161 -17.93 -12.14 7.53
N ASN A 162 -17.74 -12.50 8.79
CA ASN A 162 -17.30 -13.82 9.21
C ASN A 162 -18.24 -14.36 10.30
N SER A 163 -17.90 -15.49 10.91
CA SER A 163 -18.68 -16.10 11.99
C SER A 163 -18.89 -15.21 13.22
N ASN A 164 -18.06 -14.19 13.41
CA ASN A 164 -18.16 -13.22 14.51
C ASN A 164 -18.89 -11.92 14.09
N GLY A 165 -19.43 -11.86 12.87
CA GLY A 165 -20.13 -10.70 12.33
C GLY A 165 -19.27 -9.87 11.38
N PHE A 166 -19.61 -8.58 11.29
CA PHE A 166 -18.95 -7.63 10.39
C PHE A 166 -17.48 -7.44 10.79
N TYR A 167 -16.60 -7.32 9.79
CA TYR A 167 -15.23 -6.89 9.98
C TYR A 167 -14.82 -5.86 8.93
N SER A 168 -14.00 -4.91 9.37
CA SER A 168 -13.10 -4.14 8.53
C SER A 168 -11.68 -4.43 9.01
N ARG A 169 -10.79 -4.82 8.11
CA ARG A 169 -9.40 -5.12 8.46
C ARG A 169 -8.44 -4.65 7.39
N MET A 170 -7.27 -4.25 7.85
CA MET A 170 -6.14 -3.88 7.01
C MET A 170 -4.91 -4.60 7.50
N TYR A 171 -4.12 -5.14 6.59
CA TYR A 171 -2.92 -5.86 6.94
C TYR A 171 -1.86 -5.80 5.85
N SER A 172 -0.61 -5.98 6.26
CA SER A 172 0.55 -5.85 5.37
C SER A 172 1.47 -7.06 5.42
N GLY A 173 2.29 -7.26 4.41
CA GLY A 173 3.35 -8.25 4.47
C GLY A 173 4.41 -8.07 3.38
N PHE A 174 5.31 -9.04 3.32
CA PHE A 174 6.41 -9.11 2.37
C PHE A 174 6.10 -10.05 1.21
N LYS A 175 6.77 -9.85 0.08
CA LYS A 175 6.58 -10.67 -1.12
C LYS A 175 6.58 -12.16 -0.80
N GLY A 176 5.55 -12.88 -1.24
CA GLY A 176 5.43 -14.32 -1.08
C GLY A 176 5.01 -14.81 0.31
N GLU A 177 4.77 -13.91 1.26
CA GLU A 177 4.13 -14.25 2.54
C GLU A 177 2.63 -14.54 2.37
N ALA A 178 2.07 -15.29 3.32
CA ALA A 178 0.66 -15.62 3.34
C ALA A 178 -0.22 -14.36 3.52
N SER A 179 -1.41 -14.39 2.92
CA SER A 179 -2.45 -13.37 3.06
C SER A 179 -3.74 -14.02 3.58
N GLY A 180 -4.53 -13.30 4.38
CA GLY A 180 -5.85 -13.77 4.81
C GLY A 180 -5.79 -14.73 6.01
N ALA A 181 -6.56 -15.82 5.97
CA ALA A 181 -6.75 -16.75 7.08
C ALA A 181 -5.46 -17.48 7.53
N ASP A 182 -4.55 -17.75 6.59
CA ASP A 182 -3.25 -18.39 6.86
C ASP A 182 -2.21 -17.45 7.48
N ARG A 183 -2.55 -16.17 7.71
CA ARG A 183 -1.65 -15.17 8.28
C ARG A 183 -1.45 -15.40 9.77
N VAL A 184 -0.21 -15.27 10.23
CA VAL A 184 0.16 -15.41 11.65
C VAL A 184 0.54 -14.05 12.25
N GLY A 185 -0.20 -13.60 13.26
CA GLY A 185 0.15 -12.44 14.09
C GLY A 185 -0.22 -11.07 13.51
N VAL A 186 0.17 -10.02 14.26
CA VAL A 186 -0.07 -8.61 13.93
C VAL A 186 1.00 -8.09 12.95
N THR A 187 0.56 -7.48 11.86
CA THR A 187 1.41 -6.98 10.77
C THR A 187 1.96 -5.59 11.04
N ASN A 188 2.96 -5.18 10.27
CA ASN A 188 3.64 -3.90 10.44
C ASN A 188 2.68 -2.71 10.30
N ILE A 189 1.71 -2.76 9.40
CA ILE A 189 0.72 -1.69 9.26
C ILE A 189 -0.25 -1.63 10.44
N GLU A 190 -0.71 -2.77 10.94
CA GLU A 190 -1.59 -2.83 12.12
C GLU A 190 -0.90 -2.26 13.36
N LYS A 191 0.41 -2.53 13.54
CA LYS A 191 1.23 -1.96 14.63
C LYS A 191 1.42 -0.45 14.55
N GLN A 192 1.26 0.15 13.36
CA GLN A 192 1.44 1.59 13.16
C GLN A 192 0.11 2.36 13.21
N ILE A 193 -1.01 1.66 13.04
CA ILE A 193 -2.35 2.24 12.96
C ILE A 193 -3.14 2.11 14.26
N GLY A 194 -2.87 1.06 15.06
CA GLY A 194 -3.40 0.86 16.40
C GLY A 194 -2.65 1.65 17.46
#